data_AF-A0A2E5LSB3-F1
#
_entry.id   AF-A0A2E5LSB3-F1
#
_cell.length_a   1.000
_cell.length_b   1.000
_cell.length_c   1.000
_cell.angle_alpha   90.00
_cell.angle_beta   90.00
_cell.angle_gamma   90.00
#
_symmetry.space_group_name_H-M   'P 1'
#
loop_
_entity.id
_entity.type
_entity.pdbx_description
1 polymer ?
#
loop_
_entity_poly.entity_id
_entity_poly.type
_entity_poly.pdbx_seq_one_letter_code
_entity_poly.pdbx_strand_id
1 'polypeptide(L)'
;MTTFPKRFQNQLAFVLRHRPYSETSLLVDLFTEKSGRITAIAKGARRLKSSYRGVLLPFQSLAVLFSGKGDVKTLTGAEPV
;
A
#
# COMPACT_ATOMS: atom_id res chain seq x y z
N MET A 1 -4.22 10.73 16.14
CA MET A 1 -3.87 11.60 14.99
C MET A 1 -2.42 11.34 14.60
N THR A 2 -2.18 10.31 13.77
CA THR A 2 -0.86 10.02 13.20
C THR A 2 -0.65 10.94 12.00
N THR A 3 0.01 12.07 12.22
CA THR A 3 0.35 13.02 11.16
C THR A 3 1.46 12.44 10.29
N PHE A 4 1.12 11.93 9.11
CA PHE A 4 2.10 11.59 8.10
C PHE A 4 2.77 12.88 7.59
N PRO A 5 4.11 12.96 7.52
CA PRO A 5 4.79 14.13 7.00
C PRO A 5 4.39 14.37 5.54
N LYS A 6 3.85 15.57 5.29
CA LYS A 6 3.28 16.14 4.04
C LYS A 6 4.15 16.06 2.76
N ARG A 7 5.29 15.37 2.79
CA ARG A 7 6.32 15.40 1.74
C ARG A 7 6.22 14.29 0.70
N PHE A 8 5.41 13.25 0.93
CA PHE A 8 5.10 12.24 -0.09
C PHE A 8 3.59 12.19 -0.31
N GLN A 9 3.18 12.22 -1.57
CA GLN A 9 1.79 12.36 -1.98
C GLN A 9 0.95 11.21 -1.44
N ASN A 10 0.10 11.52 -0.46
CA ASN A 10 -1.00 10.65 -0.09
C ASN A 10 -1.94 10.61 -1.29
N GLN A 11 -2.10 9.43 -1.90
CA GLN A 11 -3.04 9.21 -2.98
C GLN A 11 -4.17 8.33 -2.49
N LEU A 12 -5.40 8.64 -2.89
CA LEU A 12 -6.50 7.71 -2.72
C LEU A 12 -6.30 6.51 -3.63
N ALA A 13 -6.53 5.32 -3.09
CA ALA A 13 -6.38 4.07 -3.79
C ALA A 13 -7.31 2.99 -3.28
N PHE A 14 -7.56 2.01 -4.13
CA PHE A 14 -8.24 0.76 -3.77
C PHE A 14 -7.31 -0.42 -3.99
N VAL A 15 -7.37 -1.41 -3.10
CA VAL A 15 -6.72 -2.70 -3.32
C VAL A 15 -7.53 -3.49 -4.33
N LEU A 16 -6.91 -3.82 -5.46
CA LEU A 16 -7.50 -4.72 -6.46
C LEU A 16 -7.26 -6.18 -6.07
N ARG A 17 -6.01 -6.49 -5.72
CA ARG A 17 -5.57 -7.83 -5.33
C ARG A 17 -4.27 -7.75 -4.54
N HIS A 18 -4.09 -8.68 -3.62
CA HIS A 18 -2.79 -8.95 -3.01
C HIS A 18 -2.38 -10.42 -3.20
N ARG A 19 -1.08 -10.68 -3.27
CA ARG A 19 -0.50 -12.02 -3.36
C ARG A 19 0.76 -12.14 -2.50
N PRO A 20 1.06 -13.31 -1.92
CA PRO A 20 2.33 -13.55 -1.25
C PRO A 20 3.51 -13.25 -2.18
N TYR A 21 4.49 -12.50 -1.68
CA TYR A 21 5.73 -12.19 -2.42
C TYR A 21 6.94 -12.84 -1.76
N SER A 22 7.07 -12.66 -0.44
CA SER A 22 8.07 -13.34 0.37
C SER A 22 7.41 -13.90 1.61
N GLU A 23 8.20 -14.53 2.48
CA GLU A 23 7.75 -15.01 3.78
C GLU A 23 6.99 -13.92 4.56
N THR A 24 7.49 -12.68 4.52
CA THR A 24 6.95 -11.58 5.32
C THR A 24 6.21 -10.50 4.52
N SER A 25 6.29 -10.51 3.19
CA SER A 25 5.80 -9.40 2.35
C SER A 25 4.70 -9.82 1.38
N LEU A 26 3.82 -8.87 1.08
CA LEU A 26 2.80 -9.00 0.05
C LEU A 26 3.15 -8.12 -1.14
N LEU A 27 2.76 -8.58 -2.32
CA LEU A 27 2.71 -7.76 -3.51
C LEU A 27 1.24 -7.41 -3.76
N VAL A 28 0.96 -6.13 -3.92
CA VAL A 28 -0.37 -5.54 -3.90
C VAL A 28 -0.54 -4.71 -5.16
N ASP A 29 -1.60 -5.02 -5.90
CA ASP A 29 -2.03 -4.22 -7.04
C ASP A 29 -3.02 -3.19 -6.50
N LEU A 30 -2.67 -1.91 -6.66
CA LEU A 30 -3.45 -0.77 -6.20
C LEU A 30 -3.98 -0.01 -7.41
N PHE A 31 -5.23 0.42 -7.34
CA PHE A 31 -5.78 1.39 -8.27
C PHE A 31 -5.79 2.76 -7.60
N THR A 32 -4.85 3.63 -7.97
CA THR A 32 -4.70 4.96 -7.39
C THR A 32 -5.33 6.03 -8.28
N GLU A 33 -5.82 7.08 -7.64
CA GLU A 33 -6.48 8.20 -8.32
C GLU A 33 -5.56 8.90 -9.34
N LYS A 34 -4.28 9.14 -8.97
CA LYS A 34 -3.37 9.99 -9.76
C LYS A 34 -2.37 9.21 -10.60
N SER A 35 -1.98 8.01 -10.16
CA SER A 35 -0.97 7.18 -10.84
C SER A 35 -1.59 5.98 -11.55
N GLY A 36 -2.91 5.84 -11.51
CA GLY A 36 -3.62 4.73 -12.13
C GLY A 36 -3.34 3.40 -11.44
N ARG A 37 -3.27 2.32 -12.21
CA ARG A 37 -2.92 1.00 -11.65
C ARG A 37 -1.42 0.91 -11.40
N ILE A 38 -1.05 0.66 -10.16
CA ILE A 38 0.34 0.42 -9.76
C ILE A 38 0.48 -0.93 -9.06
N THR A 39 1.68 -1.47 -9.10
CA THR A 39 2.06 -2.66 -8.35
C THR A 39 3.04 -2.26 -7.25
N ALA A 40 2.76 -2.60 -6.00
CA ALA A 40 3.59 -2.23 -4.85
C ALA A 40 3.87 -3.41 -3.92
N ILE A 41 5.08 -3.46 -3.35
CA ILE A 41 5.44 -4.42 -2.29
C ILE A 41 5.12 -3.79 -0.93
N ALA A 42 4.24 -4.43 -0.18
CA ALA A 42 3.98 -4.14 1.22
C ALA A 42 4.92 -4.99 2.09
N LYS A 43 6.07 -4.39 2.45
CA LYS A 43 7.10 -5.05 3.26
C LYS A 43 6.57 -5.36 4.66
N GLY A 44 6.73 -6.60 5.10
CA GLY A 44 6.29 -7.02 6.44
C GLY A 44 4.76 -7.10 6.60
N ALA A 45 3.97 -7.00 5.52
CA ALA A 45 2.50 -7.05 5.59
C ALA A 45 1.95 -8.38 6.16
N ARG A 46 2.71 -9.48 6.06
CA ARG A 46 2.32 -10.79 6.58
C ARG A 46 2.67 -11.00 8.06
N ARG A 47 3.43 -10.09 8.69
CA ARG A 47 3.82 -10.22 10.10
C ARG A 47 2.60 -10.05 11.01
N LEU A 48 2.60 -10.75 12.14
CA LEU A 48 1.50 -10.72 13.11
C LEU A 48 1.14 -9.30 13.57
N LYS A 49 2.15 -8.46 13.84
CA LYS A 49 2.04 -7.07 14.31
C LYS A 49 2.21 -6.04 13.18
N SER A 50 1.85 -6.37 11.94
CA SER A 50 2.01 -5.47 10.81
C SER A 50 0.98 -4.34 10.84
N SER A 51 1.41 -3.11 10.56
CA SER A 51 0.50 -1.96 10.34
C SER A 51 -0.40 -2.14 9.13
N TYR A 52 0.00 -3.00 8.18
CA TYR A 52 -0.78 -3.31 6.98
C TYR A 52 -1.86 -4.38 7.21
N ARG A 53 -1.82 -5.08 8.35
CA ARG A 53 -2.76 -6.15 8.65
C ARG A 53 -4.13 -5.56 8.95
N GLY A 54 -5.15 -6.03 8.24
CA GLY A 54 -6.51 -5.45 8.32
C GLY A 54 -6.68 -4.14 7.53
N VAL A 55 -5.60 -3.55 7.03
CA VAL A 55 -5.64 -2.31 6.22
C VAL A 55 -5.59 -2.60 4.71
N LEU A 56 -4.95 -3.68 4.26
CA LEU A 56 -4.85 -3.98 2.82
C LEU A 56 -5.94 -4.92 2.33
N LEU A 57 -7.20 -4.66 2.69
CA LEU A 57 -8.37 -5.41 2.21
C LEU A 57 -8.86 -4.86 0.86
N PRO A 58 -9.34 -5.74 -0.05
CA PRO A 58 -9.99 -5.33 -1.28
C PRO A 58 -11.19 -4.40 -1.05
N PHE A 59 -11.45 -3.52 -2.02
CA PHE A 59 -12.62 -2.63 -2.07
C PHE A 59 -12.77 -1.62 -0.92
N GLN A 60 -11.76 -1.47 -0.06
CA GLN A 60 -11.73 -0.37 0.90
C GLN A 60 -10.99 0.83 0.30
N SER A 61 -11.46 2.04 0.62
CA SER A 61 -10.75 3.26 0.27
C SER A 61 -9.53 3.43 1.17
N LEU A 62 -8.36 3.62 0.56
CA LEU A 62 -7.09 3.77 1.26
C LEU A 62 -6.39 5.04 0.85
N ALA A 63 -5.81 5.72 1.82
CA ALA A 63 -4.78 6.71 1.63
C ALA A 63 -3.44 5.97 1.61
N VAL A 64 -2.74 5.98 0.47
CA VAL A 64 -1.49 5.22 0.27
C VAL A 64 -0.30 6.13 0.00
N LEU A 65 0.84 5.69 0.52
CA LEU A 65 2.16 6.25 0.25
C LEU A 65 3.04 5.16 -0.34
N PHE A 66 3.68 5.45 -1.46
CA PHE A 66 4.60 4.53 -2.11
C PHE A 66 5.78 5.28 -2.73
N SER A 67 6.89 4.56 -2.90
CA SER A 67 8.12 5.09 -3.48
C SER A 67 8.77 4.11 -4.46
N GLY A 68 9.70 4.61 -5.27
CA GLY A 68 10.44 3.84 -6.27
C GLY A 68 10.17 4.28 -7.71
N LYS A 69 11.17 4.15 -8.57
CA LYS A 69 11.08 4.54 -9.99
C LYS A 69 10.75 3.39 -10.94
N GLY A 70 11.05 2.14 -10.57
CA GLY A 70 10.75 0.96 -11.39
C GLY A 70 9.27 0.58 -11.43
N ASP A 71 8.98 -0.52 -12.13
CA ASP A 71 7.62 -1.03 -12.37
C ASP A 71 6.92 -1.50 -11.09
N VAL A 72 7.72 -2.02 -10.14
CA VAL A 72 7.25 -2.41 -8.82
C VAL A 72 7.68 -1.37 -7.79
N LYS A 73 6.70 -0.72 -7.17
CA LYS A 73 6.89 0.28 -6.11
C LYS A 73 7.07 -0.40 -4.75
N THR A 74 7.50 0.36 -3.75
CA THR A 74 7.45 -0.06 -2.34
C THR A 74 6.37 0.73 -1.62
N LEU A 75 5.45 0.04 -0.96
CA LEU A 75 4.45 0.66 -0.10
C LEU A 75 5.11 1.11 1.20
N THR A 76 5.08 2.42 1.46
CA THR A 76 5.67 3.06 2.65
C THR A 76 4.64 3.44 3.69
N GLY A 77 3.36 3.51 3.32
CA GLY A 77 2.24 3.75 4.23
C GLY A 77 0.91 3.41 3.56
N ALA A 78 -0.05 2.97 4.37
CA ALA A 78 -1.43 2.80 3.97
C ALA A 78 -2.31 3.00 5.21
N GLU A 79 -3.39 3.76 5.06
CA GLU A 79 -4.40 3.97 6.09
C GLU A 79 -5.79 3.94 5.47
N PRO A 80 -6.81 3.36 6.14
CA PRO A 80 -8.20 3.52 5.73
C PRO A 80 -8.62 4.99 5.82
N VAL A 81 -9.40 5.44 4.84
CA VAL A 81 -10.03 6.76 4.81
C VAL A 81 -11.41 6.71 5.45
#